data_AF-A0A2U9BPP7-F1
#
_entry.id   AF-A0A2U9BPP7-F1
#
_cell.length_a   1.000
_cell.length_b   1.000
_cell.length_c   1.000
_cell.angle_alpha   90.00
_cell.angle_beta   90.00
_cell.angle_gamma   90.00
#
_symmetry.space_group_name_H-M   'P 1'
#
loop_
_entity.id
_entity.type
_entity.pdbx_description
1 polymer ?
#
loop_
_entity_poly.entity_id
_entity_poly.type
_entity_poly.pdbx_seq_one_letter_code
_entity_poly.pdbx_strand_id
1 'polypeptide(L)'
;MTFSGLLIFVLASLCLFSVCSKPIGVHLRNMDSFIRAVQQVEDSNPGLSPLALVRALRRTAGHDDAMTIHFLGSSYNHSDGDILETAILNASSFSFFDKAIHHIVTDQGEERGVVLAQDGTTVALAPLLLGIEAGLKAKMEGKPAAGIFPLTLGRTLGLSFLSLQDFPPSHRLGPNGCWDNMDHPKVFKLRWPATLATDAVVNGGMDGAILGMNLSNLSGSENLQALSMTLKGYYSFILHEGQGLDAVSSHVSPRRREISRSLLEPLDLHSQVMETLALVWKLEKTEWIAMDTGVGKSVKGGLQAFAHKYWVLSRHESHAAVPPGGPRLE
;
A
#
# COMPACT_ATOMS: atom_id res chain seq x y z
N MET A 1 -3.75 44.15 -50.18
CA MET A 1 -3.03 44.78 -49.04
C MET A 1 -4.08 45.25 -48.05
N THR A 2 -4.16 44.82 -46.79
CA THR A 2 -3.41 43.81 -46.05
C THR A 2 -4.31 43.43 -44.87
N PHE A 3 -4.91 42.23 -44.96
CA PHE A 3 -5.60 41.48 -43.90
C PHE A 3 -4.66 41.11 -42.71
N SER A 4 -3.51 41.78 -42.59
CA SER A 4 -2.41 41.40 -41.71
C SER A 4 -2.59 41.88 -40.26
N GLY A 5 -3.45 42.87 -40.02
CA GLY A 5 -3.66 43.44 -38.68
C GLY A 5 -4.55 42.59 -37.77
N LEU A 6 -5.54 41.88 -38.33
CA LEU A 6 -6.49 41.09 -37.55
C LEU A 6 -5.91 39.73 -37.12
N LEU A 7 -5.00 39.15 -37.91
CA LEU A 7 -4.38 37.86 -37.60
C LEU A 7 -3.44 37.95 -36.38
N ILE A 8 -2.81 39.11 -36.17
CA ILE A 8 -1.84 39.32 -35.09
C ILE A 8 -2.53 39.38 -33.72
N PHE A 9 -3.75 39.94 -33.64
CA PHE A 9 -4.51 39.99 -32.39
C PHE A 9 -5.10 38.63 -31.98
N VAL A 10 -5.49 37.80 -32.94
CA VAL A 10 -6.00 36.44 -32.65
C VAL A 10 -4.87 35.51 -32.21
N LEU A 11 -3.67 35.63 -32.80
CA LEU A 11 -2.48 34.89 -32.37
C LEU A 11 -1.98 35.29 -30.98
N ALA A 12 -2.00 36.59 -30.65
CA ALA A 12 -1.61 37.06 -29.32
C ALA A 12 -2.60 36.61 -28.21
N SER A 13 -3.91 36.55 -28.52
CA SER A 13 -4.91 36.06 -27.58
C SER A 13 -4.87 34.53 -27.38
N LEU A 14 -4.40 33.77 -28.37
CA LEU A 14 -4.20 32.32 -28.25
C LEU A 14 -2.93 31.95 -27.47
N CYS A 15 -1.94 32.85 -27.39
CA CYS A 15 -0.75 32.66 -26.56
C CYS A 15 -1.00 32.91 -25.06
N LEU A 16 -2.10 33.60 -24.69
CA LEU A 16 -2.46 33.87 -23.29
C LEU A 16 -3.35 32.78 -22.65
N PHE A 17 -3.91 31.87 -23.46
CA PHE A 17 -4.58 30.64 -22.99
C PHE A 17 -3.70 29.40 -23.14
N SER A 18 -2.37 29.58 -23.17
CA SER A 18 -1.48 28.49 -22.79
C SER A 18 -1.69 28.26 -21.29
N VAL A 19 -2.68 27.41 -20.98
CA VAL A 19 -2.70 26.62 -19.76
C VAL A 19 -1.24 26.25 -19.49
N CYS A 20 -0.74 26.63 -18.32
CA CYS A 20 0.52 26.12 -17.80
C CYS A 20 0.36 24.61 -17.60
N SER A 21 0.41 23.86 -18.70
CA SER A 21 0.77 22.47 -18.70
C SER A 21 2.24 22.46 -18.30
N LYS A 22 2.48 22.54 -16.98
CA LYS A 22 3.78 22.16 -16.42
C LYS A 22 4.13 20.84 -17.09
N PRO A 23 5.34 20.68 -17.65
CA PRO A 23 5.79 19.36 -18.10
C PRO A 23 5.55 18.43 -16.91
N ILE A 24 4.92 17.28 -17.14
CA ILE A 24 4.59 16.26 -16.13
C ILE A 24 5.91 15.90 -15.44
N GLY A 25 6.18 16.64 -14.37
CA GLY A 25 7.49 16.80 -13.79
C GLY A 25 7.68 15.71 -12.78
N VAL A 26 8.75 14.94 -12.96
CA VAL A 26 9.34 13.99 -12.00
C VAL A 26 8.35 13.43 -10.97
N HIS A 27 7.75 12.29 -11.30
CA HIS A 27 6.79 11.59 -10.45
C HIS A 27 7.31 11.40 -9.03
N LEU A 28 6.83 12.23 -8.10
CA LEU A 28 7.14 12.10 -6.68
C LEU A 28 6.48 10.84 -6.14
N ARG A 29 7.25 10.05 -5.39
CA ARG A 29 6.81 8.80 -4.77
C ARG A 29 6.42 9.03 -3.31
N ASN A 30 5.52 9.98 -3.08
CA ASN A 30 4.89 10.18 -1.77
C ASN A 30 3.39 9.87 -1.82
N MET A 31 2.82 9.57 -0.67
CA MET A 31 1.43 9.15 -0.53
C MET A 31 0.46 10.23 -1.02
N ASP A 32 0.74 11.51 -0.77
CA ASP A 32 -0.12 12.62 -1.24
C ASP A 32 -0.16 12.73 -2.77
N SER A 33 0.95 12.45 -3.45
CA SER A 33 0.98 12.43 -4.92
C SER A 33 0.18 11.24 -5.46
N PHE A 34 0.26 10.09 -4.79
CA PHE A 34 -0.57 8.93 -5.12
C PHE A 34 -2.07 9.23 -4.92
N ILE A 35 -2.45 9.77 -3.76
CA ILE A 35 -3.84 10.16 -3.45
C ILE A 35 -4.37 11.18 -4.47
N ARG A 36 -3.58 12.18 -4.84
CA ARG A 36 -3.95 13.17 -5.86
C ARG A 36 -4.15 12.54 -7.24
N ALA A 37 -3.31 11.58 -7.62
CA ALA A 37 -3.48 10.87 -8.88
C ALA A 37 -4.79 10.04 -8.87
N VAL A 38 -5.10 9.37 -7.76
CA VAL A 38 -6.36 8.63 -7.58
C VAL A 38 -7.55 9.58 -7.66
N GLN A 39 -7.52 10.71 -6.96
CA GLN A 39 -8.57 11.73 -6.99
C GLN A 39 -8.80 12.25 -8.42
N GLN A 40 -7.74 12.50 -9.19
CA GLN A 40 -7.87 12.97 -10.57
C GLN A 40 -8.62 11.97 -11.45
N VAL A 41 -8.42 10.66 -11.26
CA VAL A 41 -9.17 9.62 -11.98
C VAL A 41 -10.63 9.63 -11.56
N GLU A 42 -10.92 9.74 -10.26
CA GLU A 42 -12.29 9.80 -9.74
C GLU A 42 -13.05 11.05 -10.21
N ASP A 43 -12.41 12.22 -10.18
CA ASP A 43 -12.98 13.49 -10.64
C ASP A 43 -13.29 13.47 -12.14
N SER A 44 -12.43 12.79 -12.92
CA SER A 44 -12.62 12.65 -14.37
C SER A 44 -13.68 11.62 -14.73
N ASN A 45 -14.12 10.77 -13.78
CA ASN A 45 -15.07 9.68 -14.01
C ASN A 45 -16.16 9.65 -12.92
N PRO A 46 -17.08 10.63 -12.91
CA PRO A 46 -18.18 10.65 -11.95
C PRO A 46 -19.01 9.36 -12.02
N GLY A 47 -19.19 8.70 -10.88
CA GLY A 47 -19.93 7.43 -10.79
C GLY A 47 -19.06 6.18 -10.85
N LEU A 48 -17.74 6.31 -11.03
CA LEU A 48 -16.81 5.20 -10.90
C LEU A 48 -16.85 4.64 -9.48
N SER A 49 -17.16 3.34 -9.34
CA SER A 49 -17.14 2.70 -8.03
C SER A 49 -15.70 2.52 -7.52
N PRO A 50 -15.46 2.68 -6.20
CA PRO A 50 -14.14 2.44 -5.62
C PRO A 50 -13.60 1.03 -5.90
N LEU A 51 -14.48 0.02 -5.92
CA LEU A 51 -14.10 -1.36 -6.22
C LEU A 51 -13.59 -1.51 -7.66
N ALA A 52 -14.29 -0.90 -8.63
CA ALA A 52 -13.86 -0.91 -10.02
C ALA A 52 -12.51 -0.21 -10.19
N LEU A 53 -12.32 0.94 -9.55
CA LEU A 53 -11.05 1.68 -9.58
C LEU A 53 -9.88 0.85 -9.04
N VAL A 54 -10.00 0.26 -7.85
CA VAL A 54 -8.92 -0.55 -7.26
C VAL A 54 -8.61 -1.77 -8.14
N ARG A 55 -9.64 -2.43 -8.69
CA ARG A 55 -9.45 -3.56 -9.62
C ARG A 55 -8.68 -3.15 -10.88
N ALA A 56 -8.96 -1.97 -11.42
CA ALA A 56 -8.24 -1.49 -12.59
C ALA A 56 -6.81 -1.05 -12.27
N LEU A 57 -6.56 -0.47 -11.09
CA LEU A 57 -5.21 -0.22 -10.59
C LEU A 57 -4.40 -1.53 -10.44
N ARG A 58 -5.04 -2.61 -9.95
CA ARG A 58 -4.43 -3.95 -9.87
C ARG A 58 -4.06 -4.48 -11.27
N ARG A 59 -4.95 -4.33 -12.24
CA ARG A 59 -4.70 -4.67 -13.65
C ARG A 59 -3.50 -3.91 -14.22
N THR A 60 -3.46 -2.59 -14.05
CA THR A 60 -2.35 -1.75 -14.52
C THR A 60 -1.00 -2.19 -13.93
N ALA A 61 -1.00 -2.64 -12.68
CA ALA A 61 0.21 -3.09 -12.02
C ALA A 61 0.66 -4.53 -12.40
N GLY A 62 -0.13 -5.25 -13.20
CA GLY A 62 0.17 -6.62 -13.60
C GLY A 62 0.03 -7.65 -12.47
N HIS A 63 -0.73 -7.34 -11.42
CA HIS A 63 -0.88 -8.18 -10.22
C HIS A 63 -2.04 -9.20 -10.34
N ASP A 64 -2.23 -9.79 -11.53
CA ASP A 64 -3.16 -10.92 -11.75
C ASP A 64 -2.37 -12.23 -11.63
N ASP A 65 -2.01 -12.61 -10.40
CA ASP A 65 -1.44 -13.92 -10.07
C ASP A 65 -2.52 -14.94 -9.66
N ALA A 66 -2.13 -16.21 -9.46
CA ALA A 66 -3.08 -17.25 -9.13
C ALA A 66 -3.86 -17.00 -7.81
N MET A 67 -3.22 -16.36 -6.83
CA MET A 67 -3.82 -16.06 -5.53
C MET A 67 -4.82 -14.91 -5.62
N THR A 68 -4.43 -13.82 -6.28
CA THR A 68 -5.31 -12.68 -6.55
C THR A 68 -6.50 -13.09 -7.41
N ILE A 69 -6.31 -13.91 -8.45
CA ILE A 69 -7.41 -14.45 -9.25
C ILE A 69 -8.33 -15.34 -8.39
N HIS A 70 -7.77 -16.18 -7.51
CA HIS A 70 -8.55 -17.05 -6.63
C HIS A 70 -9.50 -16.25 -5.71
N PHE A 71 -9.01 -15.19 -5.07
CA PHE A 71 -9.80 -14.41 -4.10
C PHE A 71 -10.61 -13.28 -4.74
N LEU A 72 -10.04 -12.55 -5.70
CA LEU A 72 -10.61 -11.33 -6.28
C LEU A 72 -11.27 -11.58 -7.64
N GLY A 73 -10.88 -12.65 -8.34
CA GLY A 73 -11.28 -12.91 -9.72
C GLY A 73 -10.36 -12.19 -10.72
N SER A 74 -10.41 -12.65 -11.97
CA SER A 74 -9.68 -12.01 -13.08
C SER A 74 -10.05 -10.54 -13.21
N SER A 75 -9.05 -9.67 -13.31
CA SER A 75 -9.27 -8.24 -13.54
C SER A 75 -9.78 -7.93 -14.95
N TYR A 76 -9.68 -8.89 -15.88
CA TYR A 76 -10.06 -8.76 -17.30
C TYR A 76 -11.50 -9.19 -17.61
N ASN A 77 -12.20 -9.86 -16.68
CA ASN A 77 -13.48 -10.52 -16.99
C ASN A 77 -14.73 -9.61 -16.91
N HIS A 78 -14.58 -8.30 -16.68
CA HIS A 78 -15.72 -7.37 -16.56
C HIS A 78 -15.71 -6.38 -17.71
N SER A 79 -16.87 -6.18 -18.37
CA SER A 79 -17.05 -5.24 -19.49
C SER A 79 -16.75 -3.79 -19.12
N ASP A 80 -16.74 -3.45 -17.83
CA ASP A 80 -16.30 -2.15 -17.31
C ASP A 80 -14.80 -1.91 -17.51
N GLY A 81 -14.02 -2.97 -17.79
CA GLY A 81 -12.58 -2.95 -17.96
C GLY A 81 -12.09 -2.11 -19.13
N ASP A 82 -12.80 -2.09 -20.26
CA ASP A 82 -12.36 -1.35 -21.46
C ASP A 82 -12.60 0.16 -21.32
N ILE A 83 -13.71 0.55 -20.66
CA ILE A 83 -14.03 1.95 -20.35
C ILE A 83 -13.08 2.49 -19.27
N LEU A 84 -12.76 1.67 -18.28
CA LEU A 84 -11.92 2.08 -17.16
C LEU A 84 -10.43 2.05 -17.49
N GLU A 85 -9.99 1.14 -18.35
CA GLU A 85 -8.65 1.18 -18.94
C GLU A 85 -8.50 2.44 -19.78
N THR A 86 -9.50 2.80 -20.59
CA THR A 86 -9.50 4.11 -21.29
C THR A 86 -9.47 5.26 -20.30
N ALA A 87 -10.21 5.23 -19.19
CA ALA A 87 -10.20 6.30 -18.19
C ALA A 87 -8.85 6.46 -17.45
N ILE A 88 -8.21 5.34 -17.06
CA ILE A 88 -6.89 5.34 -16.41
C ILE A 88 -5.77 5.67 -17.41
N LEU A 89 -5.89 5.23 -18.67
CA LEU A 89 -5.00 5.56 -19.79
C LEU A 89 -5.13 7.01 -20.26
N ASN A 90 -6.35 7.56 -20.23
CA ASN A 90 -6.65 8.94 -20.65
C ASN A 90 -6.31 9.95 -19.55
N ALA A 91 -6.30 9.52 -18.28
CA ALA A 91 -5.57 10.26 -17.27
C ALA A 91 -4.08 10.29 -17.68
N SER A 92 -3.47 11.46 -17.67
CA SER A 92 -2.02 11.67 -17.85
C SER A 92 -1.13 10.93 -16.83
N SER A 93 -1.71 10.02 -16.06
CA SER A 93 -1.20 9.35 -14.86
C SER A 93 -1.03 7.84 -15.05
N PHE A 94 -1.32 7.24 -16.21
CA PHE A 94 -1.08 5.80 -16.42
C PHE A 94 0.38 5.40 -16.19
N SER A 95 1.33 6.14 -16.78
CA SER A 95 2.76 5.91 -16.55
C SER A 95 3.18 6.15 -15.08
N PHE A 96 2.40 6.93 -14.34
CA PHE A 96 2.58 7.09 -12.89
C PHE A 96 2.09 5.84 -12.15
N PHE A 97 0.88 5.35 -12.42
CA PHE A 97 0.32 4.19 -11.71
C PHE A 97 1.08 2.89 -11.99
N ASP A 98 1.46 2.65 -13.25
CA ASP A 98 2.31 1.52 -13.64
C ASP A 98 3.59 1.49 -12.78
N LYS A 99 4.31 2.62 -12.70
CA LYS A 99 5.54 2.73 -11.90
C LYS A 99 5.31 2.77 -10.40
N ALA A 100 4.19 3.33 -9.95
CA ALA A 100 3.90 3.53 -8.54
C ALA A 100 3.41 2.26 -7.85
N ILE A 101 2.71 1.38 -8.56
CA ILE A 101 2.04 0.21 -7.97
C ILE A 101 2.78 -1.10 -8.30
N HIS A 102 3.51 -1.15 -9.42
CA HIS A 102 4.33 -2.32 -9.74
C HIS A 102 5.50 -2.44 -8.76
N HIS A 103 5.40 -3.42 -7.85
CA HIS A 103 6.42 -3.68 -6.83
C HIS A 103 7.53 -4.55 -7.41
N ILE A 104 8.76 -4.05 -7.34
CA ILE A 104 9.97 -4.76 -7.75
C ILE A 104 11.15 -4.22 -6.97
N VAL A 105 12.08 -5.09 -6.61
CA VAL A 105 13.42 -4.70 -6.15
C VAL A 105 14.41 -4.97 -7.27
N THR A 106 15.12 -3.95 -7.70
CA THR A 106 16.16 -4.05 -8.74
C THR A 106 17.47 -4.61 -8.18
N ASP A 107 18.35 -5.08 -9.06
CA ASP A 107 19.70 -5.56 -8.69
C ASP A 107 20.55 -4.49 -7.98
N GLN A 108 20.21 -3.21 -8.15
CA GLN A 108 20.89 -2.08 -7.50
C GLN A 108 20.28 -1.74 -6.11
N GLY A 109 19.37 -2.57 -5.61
CA GLY A 109 18.71 -2.39 -4.32
C GLY A 109 17.65 -1.28 -4.30
N GLU A 110 17.30 -0.70 -5.45
CA GLU A 110 16.12 0.19 -5.55
C GLU A 110 14.85 -0.63 -5.42
N GLU A 111 13.98 -0.26 -4.48
CA GLU A 111 12.64 -0.81 -4.35
C GLU A 111 11.61 0.16 -4.96
N ARG A 112 10.85 -0.35 -5.93
CA ARG A 112 9.75 0.32 -6.65
C ARG A 112 8.41 -0.20 -6.14
N GLY A 113 7.31 0.46 -6.50
CA GLY A 113 5.99 0.09 -5.96
C GLY A 113 5.72 0.60 -4.53
N VAL A 114 6.62 1.44 -4.00
CA VAL A 114 6.53 1.99 -2.63
C VAL A 114 6.48 3.52 -2.63
N VAL A 115 5.82 4.08 -1.62
CA VAL A 115 5.66 5.53 -1.41
C VAL A 115 6.02 5.95 0.02
N LEU A 116 6.49 7.18 0.16
CA LEU A 116 6.72 7.83 1.45
C LEU A 116 5.40 8.42 2.00
N ALA A 117 4.99 7.96 3.17
CA ALA A 117 3.89 8.55 3.93
C ALA A 117 4.35 9.78 4.73
N GLN A 118 3.41 10.66 5.09
CA GLN A 118 3.67 11.92 5.80
C GLN A 118 4.36 11.71 7.17
N ASP A 119 4.15 10.55 7.79
CA ASP A 119 4.77 10.17 9.06
C ASP A 119 6.19 9.56 8.91
N GLY A 120 6.77 9.60 7.72
CA GLY A 120 8.09 9.05 7.42
C GLY A 120 8.10 7.56 7.09
N THR A 121 6.96 6.86 7.18
CA THR A 121 6.87 5.43 6.87
C THR A 121 6.92 5.20 5.38
N THR A 122 7.62 4.15 4.95
CA THR A 122 7.57 3.69 3.55
C THR A 122 6.55 2.57 3.43
N VAL A 123 5.67 2.65 2.43
CA VAL A 123 4.51 1.77 2.27
C VAL A 123 4.47 1.22 0.84
N ALA A 124 4.38 -0.10 0.69
CA ALA A 124 4.13 -0.73 -0.61
C ALA A 124 2.65 -0.62 -0.99
N LEU A 125 2.38 -0.11 -2.19
CA LEU A 125 1.01 0.13 -2.65
C LEU A 125 0.28 -1.15 -3.04
N ALA A 126 0.98 -2.15 -3.57
CA ALA A 126 0.36 -3.40 -4.01
C ALA A 126 -0.41 -4.14 -2.89
N PRO A 127 0.22 -4.54 -1.76
CA PRO A 127 -0.51 -5.21 -0.68
C PRO A 127 -1.57 -4.31 -0.02
N LEU A 128 -1.35 -2.99 0.03
CA LEU A 128 -2.34 -2.01 0.49
C LEU A 128 -3.63 -2.08 -0.34
N LEU A 129 -3.49 -1.97 -1.66
CA LEU A 129 -4.61 -1.99 -2.60
C LEU A 129 -5.32 -3.35 -2.64
N LEU A 130 -4.58 -4.46 -2.52
CA LEU A 130 -5.18 -5.80 -2.45
C LEU A 130 -6.09 -5.97 -1.23
N GLY A 131 -5.70 -5.44 -0.07
CA GLY A 131 -6.54 -5.44 1.12
C GLY A 131 -7.82 -4.63 0.94
N ILE A 132 -7.71 -3.46 0.32
CA ILE A 132 -8.85 -2.59 0.00
C ILE A 132 -9.81 -3.30 -0.98
N GLU A 133 -9.30 -3.90 -2.07
CA GLU A 133 -10.15 -4.63 -3.04
C GLU A 133 -10.89 -5.79 -2.37
N ALA A 134 -10.18 -6.58 -1.55
CA ALA A 134 -10.77 -7.70 -0.82
C ALA A 134 -11.90 -7.25 0.12
N GLY A 135 -11.70 -6.14 0.85
CA GLY A 135 -12.71 -5.56 1.73
C GLY A 135 -13.95 -5.04 0.99
N LEU A 136 -13.73 -4.27 -0.08
CA LEU A 136 -14.81 -3.74 -0.92
C LEU A 136 -15.61 -4.86 -1.59
N LYS A 137 -14.92 -5.89 -2.11
CA LYS A 137 -15.57 -7.06 -2.72
C LYS A 137 -16.41 -7.82 -1.68
N ALA A 138 -15.87 -8.06 -0.50
CA ALA A 138 -16.57 -8.74 0.58
C ALA A 138 -17.86 -8.00 0.99
N LYS A 139 -17.78 -6.65 1.14
CA LYS A 139 -18.96 -5.81 1.42
C LYS A 139 -20.00 -5.93 0.31
N MET A 140 -19.58 -5.80 -0.95
CA MET A 140 -20.48 -5.84 -2.10
C MET A 140 -21.17 -7.21 -2.23
N GLU A 141 -20.45 -8.31 -1.99
CA GLU A 141 -20.99 -9.67 -2.08
C GLU A 141 -21.73 -10.12 -0.81
N GLY A 142 -21.66 -9.36 0.29
CA GLY A 142 -22.20 -9.77 1.59
C GLY A 142 -21.54 -11.03 2.15
N LYS A 143 -20.24 -11.25 1.84
CA LYS A 143 -19.49 -12.45 2.21
C LYS A 143 -18.35 -12.13 3.19
N PRO A 144 -17.85 -13.13 3.94
CA PRO A 144 -16.63 -12.97 4.72
C PRO A 144 -15.45 -12.52 3.86
N ALA A 145 -14.65 -11.61 4.38
CA ALA A 145 -13.49 -11.05 3.68
C ALA A 145 -12.25 -11.97 3.74
N ALA A 146 -12.43 -13.24 3.35
CA ALA A 146 -11.42 -14.30 3.48
C ALA A 146 -10.11 -14.03 2.74
N GLY A 147 -10.15 -13.18 1.70
CA GLY A 147 -8.95 -12.81 0.93
C GLY A 147 -8.05 -11.76 1.59
N ILE A 148 -8.51 -11.04 2.62
CA ILE A 148 -7.74 -9.92 3.19
C ILE A 148 -6.38 -10.40 3.70
N PHE A 149 -6.34 -11.36 4.64
CA PHE A 149 -5.08 -11.79 5.22
C PHE A 149 -4.15 -12.47 4.20
N PRO A 150 -4.60 -13.45 3.39
CA PRO A 150 -3.73 -14.14 2.43
C PRO A 150 -3.08 -13.21 1.41
N LEU A 151 -3.82 -12.20 0.93
CA LEU A 151 -3.34 -11.27 -0.12
C LEU A 151 -2.47 -10.13 0.42
N THR A 152 -2.68 -9.70 1.67
CA THR A 152 -1.95 -8.55 2.24
C THR A 152 -0.67 -8.96 2.95
N LEU A 153 -0.69 -10.08 3.68
CA LEU A 153 0.40 -10.49 4.57
C LEU A 153 0.72 -11.99 4.45
N GLY A 154 -0.29 -12.85 4.48
CA GLY A 154 -0.12 -14.30 4.67
C GLY A 154 0.83 -14.93 3.66
N ARG A 155 0.64 -14.65 2.35
CA ARG A 155 1.50 -15.18 1.28
C ARG A 155 2.93 -14.70 1.43
N THR A 156 3.13 -13.40 1.54
CA THR A 156 4.45 -12.77 1.60
C THR A 156 5.22 -13.23 2.84
N LEU A 157 4.59 -13.22 4.02
CA LEU A 157 5.22 -13.66 5.25
C LEU A 157 5.60 -15.15 5.16
N GLY A 158 4.66 -16.01 4.75
CA GLY A 158 4.91 -17.44 4.60
C GLY A 158 6.07 -17.75 3.66
N LEU A 159 6.08 -17.14 2.48
CA LEU A 159 7.13 -17.36 1.49
C LEU A 159 8.47 -16.78 1.95
N SER A 160 8.49 -15.62 2.62
CA SER A 160 9.72 -15.04 3.19
C SER A 160 10.32 -15.94 4.28
N PHE A 161 9.48 -16.50 5.15
CA PHE A 161 9.94 -17.39 6.22
C PHE A 161 10.47 -18.72 5.70
N LEU A 162 9.85 -19.24 4.63
CA LEU A 162 10.25 -20.48 3.99
C LEU A 162 11.55 -20.31 3.20
N SER A 163 11.62 -19.31 2.33
CA SER A 163 12.79 -19.07 1.46
C SER A 163 14.07 -18.76 2.24
N LEU A 164 13.93 -18.24 3.46
CA LEU A 164 15.06 -17.87 4.33
C LEU A 164 15.12 -18.76 5.58
N GLN A 165 14.61 -19.99 5.51
CA GLN A 165 14.52 -20.88 6.67
C GLN A 165 15.87 -21.27 7.30
N ASP A 166 16.96 -21.19 6.53
CA ASP A 166 18.32 -21.47 7.00
C ASP A 166 18.94 -20.29 7.78
N PHE A 167 18.33 -19.11 7.71
CA PHE A 167 18.79 -17.92 8.41
C PHE A 167 18.03 -17.73 9.75
N PRO A 168 18.62 -17.01 10.74
CA PRO A 168 17.90 -16.66 11.96
C PRO A 168 16.58 -15.93 11.65
N PRO A 169 15.49 -16.13 12.43
CA PRO A 169 14.19 -15.52 12.15
C PRO A 169 14.21 -13.99 11.96
N SER A 170 15.10 -13.28 12.65
CA SER A 170 15.27 -11.83 12.52
C SER A 170 15.72 -11.37 11.13
N HIS A 171 16.35 -12.24 10.34
CA HIS A 171 16.85 -11.95 8.99
C HIS A 171 15.85 -12.34 7.89
N ARG A 172 14.71 -12.93 8.25
CA ARG A 172 13.67 -13.39 7.30
C ARG A 172 12.65 -12.30 6.97
N LEU A 173 12.86 -11.10 7.51
CA LEU A 173 11.98 -9.93 7.40
C LEU A 173 12.82 -8.69 7.11
N GLY A 174 12.24 -7.76 6.37
CA GLY A 174 12.89 -6.52 5.96
C GLY A 174 13.74 -6.69 4.71
N PRO A 175 14.72 -5.83 4.48
CA PRO A 175 15.13 -4.70 5.31
C PRO A 175 14.24 -3.46 5.08
N ASN A 176 14.56 -2.39 5.82
CA ASN A 176 14.16 -1.04 5.48
C ASN A 176 15.21 -0.39 4.56
N GLY A 177 14.88 0.77 4.00
CA GLY A 177 15.72 1.55 3.12
C GLY A 177 15.86 3.01 3.54
N CYS A 178 16.32 3.81 2.59
CA CYS A 178 16.43 5.26 2.67
C CYS A 178 15.90 5.88 1.36
N TRP A 179 15.16 6.98 1.49
CA TRP A 179 14.80 7.82 0.36
C TRP A 179 15.98 8.70 -0.04
N ASP A 180 16.09 8.98 -1.33
CA ASP A 180 17.05 9.94 -1.89
C ASP A 180 16.80 11.38 -1.38
N ASN A 181 15.53 11.74 -1.18
CA ASN A 181 15.12 13.01 -0.61
C ASN A 181 13.77 12.86 0.12
N MET A 182 13.62 13.45 1.30
CA MET A 182 12.40 13.34 2.09
C MET A 182 11.29 14.29 1.63
N ASP A 183 11.63 15.45 1.07
CA ASP A 183 10.68 16.44 0.58
C ASP A 183 10.20 16.12 -0.84
N HIS A 184 11.09 15.55 -1.66
CA HIS A 184 10.87 15.21 -3.06
C HIS A 184 11.31 13.77 -3.37
N PRO A 185 10.70 12.75 -2.73
CA PRO A 185 11.13 11.36 -2.82
C PRO A 185 10.94 10.82 -4.23
N LYS A 186 11.99 10.19 -4.79
CA LYS A 186 11.97 9.59 -6.13
C LYS A 186 12.56 8.20 -6.15
N VAL A 187 13.53 7.93 -5.27
CA VAL A 187 14.25 6.65 -5.24
C VAL A 187 14.32 6.17 -3.80
N PHE A 188 13.83 4.96 -3.56
CA PHE A 188 13.99 4.28 -2.27
C PHE A 188 15.01 3.15 -2.44
N LYS A 189 16.11 3.22 -1.69
CA LYS A 189 17.17 2.20 -1.72
C LYS A 189 17.19 1.40 -0.43
N LEU A 190 17.14 0.08 -0.57
CA LEU A 190 17.26 -0.83 0.56
C LEU A 190 18.68 -0.80 1.14
N ARG A 191 18.76 -0.95 2.47
CA ARG A 191 20.04 -0.99 3.19
C ARG A 191 20.74 -2.34 3.11
N TRP A 192 19.98 -3.40 2.85
CA TRP A 192 20.46 -4.79 2.77
C TRP A 192 19.78 -5.51 1.59
N PRO A 193 20.22 -6.73 1.23
CA PRO A 193 19.50 -7.55 0.26
C PRO A 193 18.03 -7.73 0.66
N ALA A 194 17.13 -7.65 -0.33
CA ALA A 194 15.70 -7.75 -0.09
C ALA A 194 15.29 -9.16 0.38
N THR A 195 14.42 -9.21 1.38
CA THR A 195 13.55 -10.38 1.58
C THR A 195 12.23 -10.18 0.83
N LEU A 196 11.41 -11.22 0.72
CA LEU A 196 10.07 -11.07 0.15
C LEU A 196 9.19 -10.14 1.01
N ALA A 197 9.44 -10.08 2.31
CA ALA A 197 8.72 -9.25 3.26
C ALA A 197 9.55 -8.02 3.70
N THR A 198 9.88 -7.12 2.76
CA THR A 198 10.52 -5.83 3.08
C THR A 198 9.67 -5.04 4.08
N ASP A 199 10.27 -4.08 4.79
CA ASP A 199 9.53 -3.27 5.76
C ASP A 199 8.39 -2.51 5.07
N ALA A 200 8.59 -2.07 3.82
CA ALA A 200 7.56 -1.41 3.02
C ALA A 200 6.39 -2.33 2.66
N VAL A 201 6.68 -3.57 2.25
CA VAL A 201 5.66 -4.58 1.96
C VAL A 201 4.85 -4.93 3.20
N VAL A 202 5.51 -5.10 4.35
CA VAL A 202 4.83 -5.37 5.62
C VAL A 202 3.96 -4.20 6.05
N ASN A 203 4.46 -2.96 5.97
CA ASN A 203 3.65 -1.77 6.29
C ASN A 203 2.41 -1.68 5.36
N GLY A 204 2.60 -1.85 4.05
CA GLY A 204 1.48 -1.86 3.09
C GLY A 204 0.48 -2.99 3.34
N GLY A 205 0.95 -4.17 3.73
CA GLY A 205 0.09 -5.29 4.11
C GLY A 205 -0.71 -5.04 5.37
N MET A 206 -0.10 -4.48 6.42
CA MET A 206 -0.82 -4.10 7.64
C MET A 206 -1.88 -3.04 7.35
N ASP A 207 -1.52 -2.01 6.59
CA ASP A 207 -2.41 -0.90 6.25
C ASP A 207 -3.56 -1.36 5.34
N GLY A 208 -3.28 -2.25 4.38
CA GLY A 208 -4.28 -2.93 3.55
C GLY A 208 -5.22 -3.81 4.34
N ALA A 209 -4.72 -4.55 5.33
CA ALA A 209 -5.55 -5.37 6.21
C ALA A 209 -6.50 -4.52 7.07
N ILE A 210 -6.00 -3.41 7.63
CA ILE A 210 -6.79 -2.46 8.42
C ILE A 210 -7.91 -1.86 7.55
N LEU A 211 -7.55 -1.27 6.41
CA LEU A 211 -8.52 -0.62 5.53
C LEU A 211 -9.52 -1.62 4.94
N GLY A 212 -9.04 -2.80 4.50
CA GLY A 212 -9.90 -3.86 3.98
C GLY A 212 -10.94 -4.31 5.01
N MET A 213 -10.53 -4.54 6.26
CA MET A 213 -11.43 -4.99 7.32
C MET A 213 -12.44 -3.91 7.69
N ASN A 214 -12.01 -2.65 7.76
CA ASN A 214 -12.91 -1.52 8.00
C ASN A 214 -13.98 -1.43 6.90
N LEU A 215 -13.56 -1.53 5.63
CA LEU A 215 -14.45 -1.46 4.48
C LEU A 215 -15.43 -2.65 4.42
N SER A 216 -14.99 -3.87 4.77
CA SER A 216 -15.88 -5.04 4.81
C SER A 216 -16.94 -4.96 5.90
N ASN A 217 -16.65 -4.26 7.00
CA ASN A 217 -17.54 -4.14 8.16
C ASN A 217 -18.46 -2.91 8.11
N LEU A 218 -18.34 -2.06 7.08
CA LEU A 218 -19.23 -0.91 6.93
C LEU A 218 -20.70 -1.37 6.82
N SER A 219 -21.58 -0.72 7.57
CA SER A 219 -23.01 -1.01 7.62
C SER A 219 -23.71 -0.69 6.29
N GLY A 220 -24.91 -1.26 6.08
CA GLY A 220 -25.68 -1.08 4.83
C GLY A 220 -26.15 0.35 4.56
N SER A 221 -26.25 1.20 5.58
CA SER A 221 -26.58 2.62 5.46
C SER A 221 -25.36 3.52 5.24
N GLU A 222 -24.14 3.00 5.39
CA GLU A 222 -22.91 3.77 5.20
C GLU A 222 -22.54 3.78 3.72
N ASN A 223 -22.55 4.98 3.13
CA ASN A 223 -22.13 5.17 1.75
C ASN A 223 -20.62 4.90 1.61
N LEU A 224 -20.27 4.10 0.61
CA LEU A 224 -18.88 3.90 0.22
C LEU A 224 -18.28 5.23 -0.24
N GLN A 225 -17.23 5.68 0.46
CA GLN A 225 -16.48 6.87 0.07
C GLN A 225 -15.59 6.57 -1.14
N ALA A 226 -15.22 7.63 -1.86
CA ALA A 226 -14.16 7.57 -2.86
C ALA A 226 -12.87 6.98 -2.27
N LEU A 227 -12.07 6.30 -3.10
CA LEU A 227 -10.80 5.71 -2.70
C LEU A 227 -9.82 6.80 -2.23
N SER A 228 -9.75 7.92 -2.94
CA SER A 228 -8.94 9.08 -2.53
C SER A 228 -9.29 9.58 -1.13
N MET A 229 -10.59 9.70 -0.82
CA MET A 229 -11.08 10.15 0.49
C MET A 229 -10.76 9.15 1.59
N THR A 230 -10.91 7.86 1.30
CA THR A 230 -10.52 6.77 2.22
C THR A 230 -9.03 6.84 2.54
N LEU A 231 -8.17 6.95 1.51
CA LEU A 231 -6.72 7.04 1.68
C LEU A 231 -6.29 8.34 2.38
N LYS A 232 -6.94 9.47 2.06
CA LYS A 232 -6.68 10.77 2.69
C LYS A 232 -7.04 10.75 4.17
N GLY A 233 -8.19 10.20 4.54
CA GLY A 233 -8.58 10.04 5.94
C GLY A 233 -7.65 9.11 6.73
N TYR A 234 -6.97 8.20 6.04
CA TYR A 234 -6.03 7.26 6.64
C TYR A 234 -4.61 7.84 6.78
N TYR A 235 -4.05 8.43 5.72
CA TYR A 235 -2.64 8.84 5.69
C TYR A 235 -2.39 10.31 5.98
N SER A 236 -3.40 11.18 5.86
CA SER A 236 -3.22 12.61 6.11
C SER A 236 -3.49 12.95 7.57
N PHE A 237 -2.65 13.80 8.15
CA PHE A 237 -2.90 14.40 9.45
C PHE A 237 -2.33 15.81 9.53
N ILE A 238 -2.96 16.64 10.35
CA ILE A 238 -2.51 18.02 10.61
C ILE A 238 -1.91 18.05 12.00
N LEU A 239 -0.62 18.39 12.09
CA LEU A 239 0.00 18.79 13.34
C LEU A 239 -0.22 20.29 13.48
N HIS A 240 -1.05 20.72 14.42
CA HIS A 240 -1.11 22.14 14.78
C HIS A 240 0.06 22.49 15.70
N GLU A 241 0.64 23.69 15.51
CA GLU A 241 1.69 24.22 16.38
C GLU A 241 1.21 24.22 17.84
N GLY A 242 1.94 23.55 18.73
CA GLY A 242 1.60 23.40 20.15
C GLY A 242 0.82 22.14 20.54
N GLN A 243 0.42 21.28 19.58
CA GLN A 243 -0.12 19.95 19.88
C GLN A 243 1.02 18.91 19.99
N GLY A 244 1.08 18.20 21.11
CA GLY A 244 1.99 17.06 21.29
C GLY A 244 1.61 15.88 20.37
N LEU A 245 2.52 14.93 20.17
CA LEU A 245 2.27 13.72 19.37
C LEU A 245 1.02 12.94 19.87
N ASP A 246 0.68 13.05 21.14
CA ASP A 246 -0.49 12.40 21.76
C ASP A 246 -1.84 12.99 21.31
N ALA A 247 -1.86 14.23 20.81
CA ALA A 247 -3.07 14.88 20.28
C ALA A 247 -3.37 14.47 18.82
N VAL A 248 -2.47 13.70 18.20
CA VAL A 248 -2.62 13.20 16.85
C VAL A 248 -3.56 12.00 16.87
N SER A 249 -4.86 12.25 16.69
CA SER A 249 -5.88 11.21 16.58
C SER A 249 -5.77 10.36 15.30
N SER A 250 -4.70 10.52 14.52
CA SER A 250 -4.54 9.95 13.19
C SER A 250 -3.79 8.62 13.20
N HIS A 251 -3.94 7.87 12.12
CA HIS A 251 -3.24 6.62 11.86
C HIS A 251 -1.77 6.89 11.52
N VAL A 252 -0.97 7.42 12.45
CA VAL A 252 0.50 7.45 12.36
C VAL A 252 1.08 6.03 12.54
N SER A 253 2.31 5.79 12.08
CA SER A 253 2.93 4.46 12.04
C SER A 253 2.80 3.64 13.33
N PRO A 254 3.10 4.18 14.53
CA PRO A 254 2.94 3.43 15.77
C PRO A 254 1.47 3.02 16.00
N ARG A 255 0.54 3.93 15.71
CA ARG A 255 -0.90 3.68 15.85
C ARG A 255 -1.40 2.64 14.84
N ARG A 256 -0.94 2.68 13.58
CA ARG A 256 -1.25 1.65 12.56
C ARG A 256 -0.77 0.27 13.01
N ARG A 257 0.42 0.18 13.60
CA ARG A 257 0.96 -1.07 14.16
C ARG A 257 0.16 -1.59 15.35
N GLU A 258 -0.34 -0.72 16.22
CA GLU A 258 -1.25 -1.09 17.32
C GLU A 258 -2.59 -1.61 16.81
N ILE A 259 -3.20 -0.92 15.85
CA ILE A 259 -4.47 -1.34 15.24
C ILE A 259 -4.27 -2.68 14.52
N SER A 260 -3.20 -2.81 13.75
CA SER A 260 -2.84 -4.07 13.08
C SER A 260 -2.70 -5.22 14.09
N ARG A 261 -2.02 -5.02 15.22
CA ARG A 261 -2.00 -6.01 16.31
C ARG A 261 -3.40 -6.36 16.78
N SER A 262 -4.21 -5.36 17.13
CA SER A 262 -5.56 -5.62 17.67
C SER A 262 -6.45 -6.43 16.73
N LEU A 263 -6.23 -6.30 15.40
CA LEU A 263 -6.96 -7.03 14.37
C LEU A 263 -6.39 -8.44 14.14
N LEU A 264 -5.07 -8.59 14.18
CA LEU A 264 -4.38 -9.80 13.76
C LEU A 264 -3.99 -10.74 14.92
N GLU A 265 -3.77 -10.21 16.12
CA GLU A 265 -3.41 -10.98 17.32
C GLU A 265 -4.50 -11.99 17.75
N PRO A 266 -5.81 -11.70 17.63
CA PRO A 266 -6.84 -12.69 17.89
C PRO A 266 -6.87 -13.84 16.88
N LEU A 267 -6.22 -13.67 15.72
CA LEU A 267 -6.14 -14.72 14.70
C LEU A 267 -5.06 -15.74 15.11
N ASP A 268 -5.30 -17.01 14.83
CA ASP A 268 -4.22 -18.00 14.81
C ASP A 268 -3.35 -17.77 13.58
N LEU A 269 -2.41 -16.83 13.68
CA LEU A 269 -1.53 -16.44 12.57
C LEU A 269 -0.69 -17.60 12.05
N HIS A 270 -0.37 -18.59 12.89
CA HIS A 270 0.36 -19.77 12.43
C HIS A 270 -0.52 -20.56 11.47
N SER A 271 -1.74 -20.91 11.89
CA SER A 271 -2.69 -21.61 11.02
C SER A 271 -3.03 -20.80 9.76
N GLN A 272 -3.27 -19.49 9.88
CA GLN A 272 -3.57 -18.64 8.73
C GLN A 272 -2.44 -18.61 7.69
N VAL A 273 -1.17 -18.53 8.12
CA VAL A 273 -0.03 -18.58 7.19
C VAL A 273 0.13 -19.98 6.59
N MET A 274 -0.03 -21.04 7.38
CA MET A 274 0.07 -22.42 6.88
C MET A 274 -1.02 -22.74 5.86
N GLU A 275 -2.28 -22.35 6.11
CA GLU A 275 -3.39 -22.47 5.17
C GLU A 275 -3.14 -21.66 3.90
N THR A 276 -2.60 -20.45 4.03
CA THR A 276 -2.22 -19.61 2.88
C THR A 276 -1.14 -20.29 2.04
N LEU A 277 -0.10 -20.84 2.65
CA LEU A 277 0.96 -21.57 1.93
C LEU A 277 0.43 -22.83 1.24
N ALA A 278 -0.44 -23.59 1.91
CA ALA A 278 -1.09 -24.75 1.32
C ALA A 278 -1.90 -24.37 0.07
N LEU A 279 -2.60 -23.24 0.10
CA LEU A 279 -3.31 -22.72 -1.06
C LEU A 279 -2.35 -22.28 -2.17
N VAL A 280 -1.27 -21.56 -1.83
CA VAL A 280 -0.23 -21.16 -2.80
C VAL A 280 0.30 -22.40 -3.53
N TRP A 281 0.69 -23.44 -2.79
CA TRP A 281 1.23 -24.66 -3.40
C TRP A 281 0.22 -25.38 -4.28
N LYS A 282 -1.06 -25.43 -3.87
CA LYS A 282 -2.12 -26.00 -4.69
C LYS A 282 -2.32 -25.23 -6.00
N LEU A 283 -2.30 -23.90 -5.95
CA LEU A 283 -2.51 -23.06 -7.12
C LEU A 283 -1.29 -23.06 -8.06
N GLU A 284 -0.08 -23.15 -7.51
CA GLU A 284 1.18 -23.16 -8.25
C GLU A 284 1.67 -24.59 -8.61
N LYS A 285 0.95 -25.63 -8.20
CA LYS A 285 1.29 -27.05 -8.42
C LYS A 285 2.63 -27.47 -7.79
N THR A 286 2.88 -26.98 -6.58
CA THR A 286 4.11 -27.21 -5.80
C THR A 286 3.82 -27.89 -4.46
N GLU A 287 2.78 -28.71 -4.38
CA GLU A 287 2.30 -29.36 -3.15
C GLU A 287 3.33 -30.27 -2.48
N TRP A 288 4.34 -30.74 -3.21
CA TRP A 288 5.46 -31.51 -2.66
C TRP A 288 6.24 -30.74 -1.58
N ILE A 289 6.21 -29.40 -1.60
CA ILE A 289 6.83 -28.56 -0.55
C ILE A 289 6.17 -28.80 0.81
N ALA A 290 4.89 -29.16 0.85
CA ALA A 290 4.18 -29.48 2.10
C ALA A 290 4.77 -30.70 2.84
N MET A 291 5.59 -31.52 2.17
CA MET A 291 6.26 -32.67 2.77
C MET A 291 7.48 -32.26 3.61
N ASP A 292 7.95 -31.01 3.50
CA ASP A 292 9.02 -30.49 4.35
C ASP A 292 8.51 -30.25 5.78
N THR A 293 8.96 -31.09 6.71
CA THR A 293 8.61 -30.98 8.15
C THR A 293 9.14 -29.70 8.81
N GLY A 294 10.07 -28.99 8.17
CA GLY A 294 10.65 -27.73 8.63
C GLY A 294 9.73 -26.52 8.47
N VAL A 295 8.77 -26.55 7.54
CA VAL A 295 7.94 -25.38 7.19
C VAL A 295 7.22 -24.81 8.41
N GLY A 296 6.56 -25.67 9.18
CA GLY A 296 5.79 -25.24 10.36
C GLY A 296 6.67 -24.56 11.42
N LYS A 297 7.91 -25.04 11.60
CA LYS A 297 8.90 -24.44 12.51
C LYS A 297 9.39 -23.09 11.96
N SER A 298 9.65 -23.01 10.66
CA SER A 298 10.09 -21.79 9.98
C SER A 298 9.06 -20.68 10.07
N VAL A 299 7.79 -21.01 9.84
CA VAL A 299 6.66 -20.08 9.99
C VAL A 299 6.52 -19.63 11.45
N LYS A 300 6.57 -20.55 12.42
CA LYS A 300 6.48 -20.21 13.84
C LYS A 300 7.57 -19.22 14.28
N GLY A 301 8.83 -19.50 13.92
CA GLY A 301 9.94 -18.60 14.23
C GLY A 301 9.82 -17.24 13.54
N GLY A 302 9.42 -17.23 12.26
CA GLY A 302 9.20 -16.00 11.49
C GLY A 302 8.10 -15.11 12.08
N LEU A 303 6.96 -15.70 12.49
CA LEU A 303 5.87 -14.99 13.12
C LEU A 303 6.25 -14.37 14.47
N GLN A 304 7.08 -15.06 15.26
CA GLN A 304 7.64 -14.50 16.50
C GLN A 304 8.51 -13.27 16.21
N ALA A 305 9.36 -13.33 15.18
CA ALA A 305 10.18 -12.19 14.75
C ALA A 305 9.32 -11.04 14.19
N PHE A 306 8.26 -11.35 13.44
CA PHE A 306 7.29 -10.38 12.94
C PHE A 306 6.61 -9.63 14.09
N ALA A 307 6.02 -10.36 15.04
CA ALA A 307 5.38 -9.76 16.21
C ALA A 307 6.38 -8.93 17.01
N HIS A 308 7.60 -9.43 17.24
CA HIS A 308 8.61 -8.64 17.96
C HIS A 308 8.92 -7.32 17.23
N LYS A 309 9.17 -7.36 15.92
CA LYS A 309 9.60 -6.21 15.13
C LYS A 309 8.49 -5.18 14.89
N TYR A 310 7.28 -5.63 14.54
CA TYR A 310 6.20 -4.75 14.10
C TYR A 310 5.20 -4.43 15.20
N TRP A 311 5.16 -5.23 16.27
CA TRP A 311 4.24 -5.02 17.36
C TRP A 311 4.95 -4.57 18.65
N VAL A 312 6.01 -5.26 19.09
CA VAL A 312 6.60 -4.99 20.41
C VAL A 312 7.50 -3.75 20.42
N LEU A 313 8.40 -3.60 19.44
CA LEU A 313 9.36 -2.48 19.41
C LEU A 313 8.69 -1.10 19.32
N SER A 314 7.45 -1.02 18.86
CA SER A 314 6.66 0.22 18.79
C SER A 314 6.36 0.85 20.16
N ARG A 315 6.53 0.13 21.29
CA ARG A 315 6.34 0.68 22.65
C ARG A 315 7.53 1.47 23.19
N HIS A 316 8.75 1.18 22.74
CA HIS A 316 9.93 1.83 23.31
C HIS A 316 10.19 3.22 22.71
N GLU A 317 9.71 3.49 21.50
CA GLU A 317 9.82 4.80 20.86
C GLU A 317 8.80 5.82 21.41
N SER A 318 7.63 5.36 21.90
CA SER A 318 6.59 6.22 22.49
C SER A 318 6.81 6.54 23.98
N HIS A 319 7.69 5.82 24.68
CA HIS A 319 8.02 6.09 26.09
C HIS A 319 9.34 6.84 26.30
N ALA A 320 10.07 7.20 25.23
CA ALA A 320 11.23 8.09 25.32
C ALA A 320 10.80 9.58 25.38
N ALA A 321 9.83 9.89 26.25
CA ALA A 321 9.54 11.26 26.65
C ALA A 321 10.45 11.62 27.83
N VAL A 322 11.13 12.75 27.69
CA VAL A 322 12.05 13.43 28.61
C VAL A 322 11.78 13.14 30.11
N PRO A 323 12.80 12.75 30.90
CA PRO A 323 12.61 12.60 32.34
C PRO A 323 12.34 13.97 32.98
N PRO A 324 11.34 14.11 33.85
CA PRO A 324 11.06 15.38 34.51
C PRO A 324 12.08 15.61 35.63
N GLY A 325 12.78 16.75 35.58
CA GLY A 325 13.40 17.37 36.75
C GLY A 325 14.63 16.66 37.33
N GLY A 326 15.82 17.01 36.83
CA GLY A 326 17.07 16.93 37.59
C GLY A 326 17.48 18.33 38.07
N PRO A 327 18.07 18.49 39.26
CA PRO A 327 18.03 19.73 40.04
C PRO A 327 18.90 20.85 39.44
N ARG A 328 18.42 22.10 39.56
CA ARG A 328 19.29 23.28 39.51
C ARG A 328 20.19 23.25 40.74
N LEU A 329 21.48 23.11 40.52
CA LEU A 329 22.49 23.47 41.50
C LEU A 329 22.69 24.99 41.41
N GLU A 330 22.46 25.67 42.53
CA GLU A 330 23.08 26.95 42.86
C GLU A 330 24.58 26.75 43.11
#